data_AF-D3DYI3-F1
#
_entry.id   AF-D3DYI3-F1
#
_cell.length_a   1.000
_cell.length_b   1.000
_cell.length_c   1.000
_cell.angle_alpha   90.00
_cell.angle_beta   90.00
_cell.angle_gamma   90.00
#
_symmetry.space_group_name_H-M   'P 1'
#
loop_
_entity.id
_entity.type
_entity.pdbx_description
1 polymer ?
#
loop_
_entity_poly.entity_id
_entity_poly.type
_entity_poly.pdbx_seq_one_letter_code
_entity_poly.pdbx_strand_id
1 'polypeptide(L)'
;MKRRTLKTLTLLVGAALSLARVSHAGMLEDIGAGAYKAIGSPGYTTVIPPGTRLVVGGEATVISGSDLCPSEPVPPSKYLWFMGGHPVDGSGCVVFGPATKSVPVSLYGSGGKKTSETWSVEHLEHKGIPMMRLKRPNGDFVGAEN
;
A
#
# COMPACT_ATOMS: atom_id res chain seq x y z
N MET A 1 72.48 -27.67 -9.90
CA MET A 1 71.15 -27.71 -10.55
C MET A 1 70.43 -26.40 -10.25
N LYS A 2 70.63 -25.35 -11.06
CA LYS A 2 69.66 -24.73 -12.00
C LYS A 2 68.18 -24.70 -11.54
N ARG A 3 67.68 -23.46 -11.35
CA ARG A 3 66.31 -22.95 -11.64
C ARG A 3 65.19 -23.39 -10.66
N ARG A 4 64.23 -22.57 -10.22
CA ARG A 4 63.67 -21.28 -10.69
C ARG A 4 62.89 -20.63 -9.53
N THR A 5 63.01 -19.31 -9.45
CA THR A 5 62.06 -18.37 -8.86
C THR A 5 60.64 -18.60 -9.38
N LEU A 6 59.63 -18.60 -8.50
CA LEU A 6 58.25 -18.33 -8.88
C LEU A 6 57.71 -17.22 -7.98
N LYS A 7 57.29 -16.14 -8.64
CA LYS A 7 56.82 -14.88 -8.08
C LYS A 7 55.50 -15.09 -7.35
N THR A 8 55.39 -14.60 -6.12
CA THR A 8 54.13 -14.46 -5.39
C THR A 8 53.28 -13.42 -6.11
N LEU A 9 52.26 -13.88 -6.83
CA LEU A 9 51.27 -13.02 -7.46
C LEU A 9 50.21 -12.67 -6.40
N THR A 10 50.27 -11.45 -5.88
CA THR A 10 49.26 -10.91 -4.97
C THR A 10 47.98 -10.66 -5.79
N LEU A 11 47.00 -11.55 -5.67
CA LEU A 11 45.68 -11.38 -6.26
C LEU A 11 44.86 -10.45 -5.35
N LEU A 12 44.79 -9.17 -5.71
CA LEU A 12 43.85 -8.21 -5.13
C LEU A 12 42.44 -8.60 -5.58
N VAL A 13 41.73 -9.36 -4.74
CA VAL A 13 40.28 -9.53 -4.86
C VAL A 13 39.63 -8.22 -4.43
N GLY A 14 39.43 -7.33 -5.40
CA GLY A 14 38.62 -6.13 -5.22
C GLY A 14 37.17 -6.53 -5.02
N ALA A 15 36.76 -6.59 -3.74
CA ALA A 15 35.36 -6.70 -3.36
C ALA A 15 34.64 -5.40 -3.72
N ALA A 16 34.13 -5.31 -4.95
CA ALA A 16 33.14 -4.32 -5.31
C ALA A 16 31.82 -4.72 -4.63
N LEU A 17 31.62 -4.21 -3.41
CA LEU A 17 30.32 -4.17 -2.74
C LEU A 17 29.36 -3.35 -3.62
N SER A 18 28.74 -4.03 -4.57
CA SER A 18 27.52 -3.54 -5.20
C SER A 18 26.44 -3.59 -4.13
N LEU A 19 26.28 -2.49 -3.38
CA LEU A 19 25.10 -2.20 -2.57
C LEU A 19 23.92 -1.97 -3.52
N ALA A 20 23.51 -3.03 -4.23
CA ALA A 20 22.17 -3.14 -4.73
C ALA A 20 21.29 -3.29 -3.49
N ARG A 21 20.88 -2.17 -2.89
CA ARG A 21 19.71 -2.12 -2.02
C ARG A 21 18.49 -2.41 -2.90
N VAL A 22 18.34 -3.66 -3.30
CA VAL A 22 17.04 -4.20 -3.68
C VAL A 22 16.36 -4.56 -2.35
N SER A 23 15.91 -3.52 -1.66
CA SER A 23 15.15 -3.68 -0.44
C SER A 23 13.68 -3.81 -0.82
N HIS A 24 13.13 -5.00 -0.50
CA HIS A 24 11.72 -5.37 -0.44
C HIS A 24 11.10 -6.00 -1.70
N ALA A 25 11.58 -7.20 -2.04
CA ALA A 25 10.69 -8.30 -2.46
C ALA A 25 9.74 -8.76 -1.33
N GLY A 26 9.09 -7.80 -0.66
CA GLY A 26 8.04 -7.97 0.36
C GLY A 26 6.92 -6.93 0.21
N MET A 27 6.95 -6.15 -0.88
CA MET A 27 5.98 -5.11 -1.19
C MET A 27 4.72 -5.67 -1.88
N LEU A 28 4.39 -6.96 -1.70
CA LEU A 28 3.16 -7.58 -2.20
C LEU A 28 1.98 -7.11 -1.31
N GLU A 29 1.46 -5.91 -1.52
CA GLU A 29 0.47 -5.56 -2.55
C GLU A 29 -0.93 -5.54 -1.94
N ASP A 30 -1.18 -4.39 -1.32
CA ASP A 30 -2.44 -3.67 -1.28
C ASP A 30 -3.52 -4.05 -0.29
N ILE A 31 -4.12 -2.96 0.18
CA ILE A 31 -5.41 -2.89 0.85
C ILE A 31 -6.39 -3.93 0.27
N GLY A 32 -6.37 -4.12 -1.06
CA GLY A 32 -7.17 -5.13 -1.73
C GLY A 32 -6.79 -6.61 -1.48
N ALA A 33 -5.51 -7.00 -1.37
CA ALA A 33 -5.16 -8.38 -1.02
C ALA A 33 -5.57 -8.71 0.42
N GLY A 34 -5.38 -7.76 1.34
CA GLY A 34 -5.82 -7.89 2.73
C GLY A 34 -7.33 -8.11 2.82
N ALA A 35 -8.10 -7.31 2.08
CA ALA A 35 -9.55 -7.45 1.98
C ALA A 35 -9.98 -8.79 1.38
N TYR A 36 -9.38 -9.19 0.26
CA TYR A 36 -9.69 -10.46 -0.38
C TYR A 36 -9.38 -11.66 0.53
N LYS A 37 -8.23 -11.66 1.21
CA LYS A 37 -7.87 -12.72 2.17
C LYS A 37 -8.87 -12.81 3.33
N ALA A 38 -9.39 -11.67 3.79
CA ALA A 38 -10.33 -11.62 4.90
C ALA A 38 -11.74 -12.10 4.51
N ILE A 39 -12.22 -11.75 3.30
CA ILE A 39 -13.62 -11.96 2.90
C ILE A 39 -13.79 -13.10 1.90
N GLY A 40 -12.77 -13.41 1.10
CA GLY A 40 -12.82 -14.44 0.06
C GLY A 40 -13.73 -14.08 -1.12
N SER A 41 -14.00 -12.79 -1.34
CA SER A 41 -14.93 -12.32 -2.37
C SER A 41 -14.27 -11.34 -3.34
N PRO A 42 -14.50 -11.47 -4.67
CA PRO A 42 -13.94 -10.57 -5.68
C PRO A 42 -14.62 -9.19 -5.73
N GLY A 43 -15.77 -9.00 -5.08
CA GLY A 43 -16.55 -7.77 -5.13
C GLY A 43 -16.91 -7.23 -3.75
N TYR A 44 -16.02 -6.43 -3.16
CA TYR A 44 -16.18 -5.82 -1.85
C TYR A 44 -15.97 -4.32 -1.91
N THR A 45 -16.60 -3.61 -0.98
CA THR A 45 -16.30 -2.21 -0.68
C THR A 45 -15.33 -2.17 0.48
N THR A 46 -14.19 -1.53 0.28
CA THR A 46 -13.24 -1.20 1.32
C THR A 46 -13.66 0.07 2.04
N VAL A 47 -13.60 0.03 3.36
CA VAL A 47 -13.77 1.17 4.24
C VAL A 47 -12.48 1.37 5.02
N ILE A 48 -11.87 2.55 4.89
CA ILE A 48 -10.78 2.97 5.75
C ILE A 48 -11.35 3.95 6.79
N PRO A 49 -11.36 3.56 8.08
CA PRO A 49 -11.80 4.45 9.15
C PRO A 49 -11.04 5.78 9.19
N PRO A 50 -11.66 6.87 9.68
CA PRO A 50 -10.92 8.08 10.00
C PRO A 50 -9.85 7.79 11.06
N GLY A 51 -8.68 8.42 10.93
CA GLY A 51 -7.61 8.25 11.91
C GLY A 51 -6.69 7.06 11.64
N THR A 52 -6.99 6.23 10.64
CA THR A 52 -6.10 5.14 10.20
C THR A 52 -4.76 5.69 9.70
N ARG A 53 -3.68 5.03 10.09
CA ARG A 53 -2.32 5.31 9.63
C ARG A 53 -2.00 4.45 8.41
N LEU A 54 -1.52 5.10 7.36
CA LEU A 54 -1.08 4.46 6.12
C LEU A 54 0.34 4.90 5.79
N VAL A 55 1.08 4.06 5.08
CA VAL A 55 2.39 4.43 4.54
C VAL A 55 2.17 5.26 3.28
N VAL A 56 2.47 6.56 3.37
CA VAL A 56 2.33 7.54 2.29
C VAL A 56 3.68 8.21 2.05
N GLY A 57 4.24 8.04 0.86
CA GLY A 57 5.58 8.59 0.55
C GLY A 57 6.69 8.01 1.44
N GLY A 58 6.50 6.81 1.99
CA GLY A 58 7.44 6.15 2.92
C GLY A 58 7.24 6.49 4.40
N GLU A 59 6.28 7.36 4.75
CA GLU A 59 6.01 7.76 6.14
C GLU A 59 4.62 7.31 6.60
N ALA A 60 4.52 6.86 7.86
CA ALA A 60 3.23 6.56 8.50
C ALA A 60 2.43 7.86 8.72
N THR A 61 1.36 8.03 7.94
CA THR A 61 0.56 9.25 7.87
C THR A 61 -0.88 8.94 8.27
N VAL A 62 -1.44 9.74 9.18
CA VAL A 62 -2.86 9.65 9.53
C VAL A 62 -3.69 10.19 8.38
N ILE A 63 -4.73 9.46 8.00
CA ILE A 63 -5.63 9.86 6.93
C ILE A 63 -7.09 9.96 7.39
N SER A 64 -7.88 10.73 6.66
CA SER A 64 -9.35 10.71 6.74
C SER A 64 -9.96 10.96 5.37
N GLY A 65 -11.14 10.40 5.12
CA GLY A 65 -11.94 10.73 3.95
C GLY A 65 -13.03 11.75 4.27
N SER A 66 -14.07 11.76 3.44
CA SER A 66 -15.28 12.57 3.60
C SER A 66 -16.55 11.75 3.67
N ASP A 67 -16.46 10.44 3.46
CA ASP A 67 -17.64 9.59 3.34
C ASP A 67 -18.22 9.25 4.70
N LEU A 68 -19.52 8.96 4.71
CA LEU A 68 -20.14 8.23 5.81
C LEU A 68 -19.53 6.83 5.87
N CYS A 69 -19.29 6.35 7.08
CA CYS A 69 -18.83 5.00 7.32
C CYS A 69 -20.03 4.05 7.17
N PRO A 70 -20.09 3.22 6.11
CA PRO A 70 -21.29 2.43 5.83
C PRO A 70 -21.36 1.25 6.80
N SER A 71 -22.56 0.92 7.27
CA SER A 71 -22.85 -0.31 8.02
C SER A 71 -23.27 -1.47 7.12
N GLU A 72 -23.58 -1.19 5.85
CA GLU A 72 -24.04 -2.16 4.85
C GLU A 72 -23.22 -2.09 3.55
N PRO A 73 -23.09 -3.21 2.80
CA PRO A 73 -22.39 -3.22 1.52
C PRO A 73 -22.91 -2.16 0.54
N VAL A 74 -21.99 -1.35 0.01
CA VAL A 74 -22.31 -0.34 -0.99
C VAL A 74 -22.39 -1.00 -2.38
N PRO A 75 -23.54 -0.95 -3.08
CA PRO A 75 -23.66 -1.53 -4.42
C PRO A 75 -22.60 -1.00 -5.40
N PRO A 76 -22.05 -1.85 -6.29
CA PRO A 76 -22.45 -3.22 -6.59
C PRO A 76 -21.84 -4.29 -5.65
N SER A 77 -21.08 -3.90 -4.63
CA SER A 77 -20.47 -4.84 -3.69
C SER A 77 -21.53 -5.54 -2.84
N LYS A 78 -21.29 -6.81 -2.54
CA LYS A 78 -22.11 -7.59 -1.59
C LYS A 78 -21.45 -7.74 -0.22
N TYR A 79 -20.24 -7.21 -0.06
CA TYR A 79 -19.43 -7.34 1.14
C TYR A 79 -18.79 -5.99 1.50
N LEU A 80 -18.65 -5.75 2.80
CA LEU A 80 -17.83 -4.67 3.35
C LEU A 80 -16.56 -5.25 3.95
N TRP A 81 -15.44 -4.58 3.72
CA TRP A 81 -14.20 -4.80 4.43
C TRP A 81 -13.75 -3.53 5.13
N PHE A 82 -13.57 -3.61 6.45
CA PHE A 82 -13.01 -2.51 7.23
C PHE A 82 -11.51 -2.73 7.40
N MET A 83 -10.72 -1.74 7.04
CA MET A 83 -9.30 -1.74 7.39
C MET A 83 -9.15 -1.70 8.91
N GLY A 84 -8.45 -2.68 9.47
CA GLY A 84 -8.39 -2.90 10.93
C GLY A 84 -9.51 -3.80 11.48
N GLY A 85 -10.39 -4.32 10.62
CA GLY A 85 -11.29 -5.43 10.90
C GLY A 85 -12.61 -5.10 11.63
N HIS A 86 -12.84 -3.84 12.01
CA HIS A 86 -14.00 -3.46 12.81
C HIS A 86 -14.77 -2.31 12.16
N PRO A 87 -16.13 -2.37 12.12
CA PRO A 87 -16.95 -1.24 11.72
C PRO A 87 -16.75 -0.03 12.64
N VAL A 88 -16.90 1.15 12.06
CA VAL A 88 -16.91 2.42 12.79
C VAL A 88 -18.15 3.19 12.38
N ASP A 89 -18.80 3.84 13.34
CA ASP A 89 -19.94 4.71 13.07
C ASP A 89 -19.47 6.14 12.79
N GLY A 90 -20.24 6.86 11.98
CA GLY A 90 -20.06 8.28 11.74
C GLY A 90 -19.51 8.62 10.35
N SER A 91 -18.63 9.61 10.29
CA SER A 91 -18.15 10.22 9.05
C SER A 91 -16.62 10.35 9.02
N GLY A 92 -16.08 10.55 7.82
CA GLY A 92 -14.64 10.70 7.61
C GLY A 92 -13.96 9.41 7.18
N CYS A 93 -14.75 8.41 6.77
CA CYS A 93 -14.22 7.22 6.14
C CYS A 93 -13.75 7.53 4.71
N VAL A 94 -12.75 6.78 4.25
CA VAL A 94 -12.45 6.64 2.81
C VAL A 94 -13.14 5.37 2.34
N VAL A 95 -14.12 5.50 1.44
CA VAL A 95 -14.90 4.36 0.95
C VAL A 95 -14.65 4.16 -0.55
N PHE A 96 -14.25 2.95 -0.93
CA PHE A 96 -14.06 2.60 -2.33
C PHE A 96 -14.39 1.14 -2.62
N GLY A 97 -14.99 0.91 -3.78
CA GLY A 97 -15.38 -0.41 -4.23
C GLY A 97 -15.06 -0.64 -5.72
N PRO A 98 -15.64 -1.69 -6.32
CA PRO A 98 -15.28 -2.15 -7.67
C PRO A 98 -15.48 -1.11 -8.78
N ALA A 99 -16.40 -0.16 -8.59
CA ALA A 99 -16.67 0.90 -9.56
C ALA A 99 -15.96 2.23 -9.25
N THR A 100 -15.41 2.40 -8.05
CA THR A 100 -14.82 3.67 -7.59
C THR A 100 -13.53 3.96 -8.35
N LYS A 101 -13.39 5.13 -8.97
CA LYS A 101 -12.20 5.51 -9.75
C LYS A 101 -11.25 6.44 -9.02
N SER A 102 -11.77 7.21 -8.07
CA SER A 102 -10.99 8.10 -7.24
C SER A 102 -11.65 8.30 -5.90
N VAL A 103 -10.86 8.68 -4.91
CA VAL A 103 -11.31 9.00 -3.56
C VAL A 103 -10.65 10.29 -3.05
N PRO A 104 -11.43 11.22 -2.47
CA PRO A 104 -10.87 12.37 -1.77
C PRO A 104 -10.31 11.93 -0.41
N VAL A 105 -9.09 12.37 -0.10
CA VAL A 105 -8.40 12.02 1.16
C VAL A 105 -7.75 13.27 1.74
N SER A 106 -7.83 13.40 3.07
CA SER A 106 -7.06 14.35 3.85
C SER A 106 -5.91 13.64 4.54
N LEU A 107 -4.70 14.15 4.36
CA LEU A 107 -3.48 13.69 5.00
C LEU A 107 -3.11 14.63 6.13
N TYR A 108 -2.78 14.06 7.28
CA TYR A 108 -2.35 14.79 8.47
C TYR A 108 -0.87 14.52 8.69
N GLY A 109 -0.04 15.43 8.21
CA GLY A 109 1.41 15.36 8.31
C GLY A 109 1.93 15.74 9.70
N SER A 110 3.20 15.43 9.92
CA SER A 110 3.95 15.83 11.11
C SER A 110 3.87 17.35 11.32
N GLY A 111 3.42 17.78 12.52
CA GLY A 111 3.19 19.19 12.85
C GLY A 111 1.76 19.69 12.59
N GLY A 112 0.80 18.79 12.32
CA GLY A 112 -0.62 19.12 12.19
C GLY A 112 -1.00 19.73 10.84
N LYS A 113 -0.06 19.75 9.87
CA LYS A 113 -0.35 20.20 8.51
C LYS A 113 -1.35 19.26 7.86
N LYS A 114 -2.51 19.79 7.48
CA LYS A 114 -3.50 19.09 6.68
C LYS A 114 -3.26 19.35 5.19
N THR A 115 -3.18 18.29 4.41
CA THR A 115 -3.13 18.36 2.94
C THR A 115 -4.29 17.56 2.38
N SER A 116 -4.97 18.08 1.35
CA SER A 116 -6.03 17.36 0.64
C SER A 116 -5.50 16.81 -0.68
N GLU A 117 -5.77 15.54 -0.95
CA GLU A 117 -5.42 14.84 -2.17
C GLU A 117 -6.66 14.15 -2.76
N THR A 118 -6.63 13.89 -4.06
CA THR A 118 -7.56 12.95 -4.70
C THR A 118 -6.75 11.79 -5.23
N TRP A 119 -6.95 10.62 -4.64
CA TRP A 119 -6.23 9.40 -5.02
C TRP A 119 -7.02 8.67 -6.10
N SER A 120 -6.32 8.10 -7.08
CA SER A 120 -6.94 7.19 -8.04
C SER A 120 -6.99 5.77 -7.46
N VAL A 121 -8.07 5.06 -7.75
CA VAL A 121 -8.23 3.64 -7.43
C VAL A 121 -7.84 2.83 -8.67
N GLU A 122 -6.72 2.12 -8.61
CA GLU A 122 -6.32 1.20 -9.67
C GLU A 122 -6.94 -0.17 -9.41
N HIS A 123 -7.70 -0.68 -10.39
CA HIS A 123 -8.25 -2.04 -10.40
C HIS A 123 -7.30 -2.95 -11.15
N LEU A 124 -6.84 -3.99 -10.47
CA LEU A 124 -5.92 -4.98 -11.00
C LEU A 124 -6.49 -6.38 -10.82
N GLU A 125 -5.97 -7.33 -11.56
CA GLU A 125 -6.26 -8.75 -11.35
C GLU A 125 -4.95 -9.51 -11.19
N HIS A 126 -4.83 -10.29 -10.12
CA HIS A 126 -3.68 -11.17 -9.89
C HIS A 126 -4.18 -12.60 -9.69
N LYS A 127 -3.86 -13.49 -10.63
CA LYS A 127 -4.29 -14.91 -10.59
C LYS A 127 -5.80 -15.08 -10.43
N GLY A 128 -6.59 -14.27 -11.14
CA GLY A 128 -8.07 -14.30 -11.06
C GLY A 128 -8.65 -13.63 -9.82
N ILE A 129 -7.82 -13.02 -8.98
CA ILE A 129 -8.24 -12.27 -7.80
C ILE A 129 -8.24 -10.78 -8.14
N PRO A 130 -9.40 -10.10 -8.14
CA PRO A 130 -9.42 -8.65 -8.30
C PRO A 130 -8.88 -7.97 -7.06
N MET A 131 -8.05 -6.96 -7.29
CA MET A 131 -7.37 -6.17 -6.28
C MET A 131 -7.58 -4.69 -6.58
N MET A 132 -7.65 -3.89 -5.51
CA MET A 132 -7.71 -2.44 -5.61
C MET A 132 -6.48 -1.84 -4.91
N ARG A 133 -5.85 -0.88 -5.58
CA ARG A 133 -4.73 -0.08 -5.05
C ARG A 133 -5.09 1.39 -5.03
N LEU A 134 -4.58 2.11 -4.03
CA LEU A 134 -4.69 3.56 -3.99
C LEU A 134 -3.39 4.16 -4.49
N LYS A 135 -3.51 5.06 -5.47
CA LYS A 135 -2.39 5.78 -6.07
C LYS A 135 -2.58 7.27 -5.94
N ARG A 136 -1.52 7.94 -5.49
CA ARG A 136 -1.48 9.37 -5.24
C ARG A 136 -1.33 10.16 -6.54
N PRO A 137 -1.62 11.48 -6.53
CA PRO A 137 -1.42 12.35 -7.69
C PRO A 137 0.03 12.37 -8.20
N ASN A 138 1.00 12.16 -7.32
CA ASN A 138 2.42 12.12 -7.68
C ASN A 138 2.89 10.78 -8.27
N GLY A 139 1.99 9.78 -8.37
CA GLY A 139 2.28 8.46 -8.91
C GLY A 139 2.63 7.39 -7.88
N ASP A 140 2.84 7.76 -6.61
CA ASP A 140 3.17 6.81 -5.55
C ASP A 140 1.96 5.97 -5.14
N PHE A 141 2.21 4.72 -4.76
CA PHE A 141 1.20 3.85 -4.15
C PHE A 141 1.13 4.02 -2.63
N VAL A 142 -0.05 3.78 -2.08
CA VAL A 142 -0.31 3.84 -0.63
C VAL A 142 -0.27 2.44 -0.03
N GLY A 143 0.50 2.27 1.04
CA GLY A 143 0.63 1.01 1.76
C GLY A 143 -0.12 0.98 3.10
N ALA A 144 -0.40 -0.22 3.59
CA ALA A 144 -0.76 -0.41 5.00
C ALA A 144 0.48 -0.26 5.89
N GLU A 145 0.31 0.29 7.09
CA GLU A 145 1.33 0.24 8.15
C GLU A 145 1.39 -1.22 8.66
N ASN A 146 2.59 -1.84 8.63
CA ASN A 146 2.82 -3.20 9.11
C ASN A 146 3.05 -3.24 10.62
#